data_AF-A0A0A2LMB6-F1
#
_entry.id   AF-A0A0A2LMB6-F1
#
_cell.length_a   1.000
_cell.length_b   1.000
_cell.length_c   1.000
_cell.angle_alpha   90.00
_cell.angle_beta   90.00
_cell.angle_gamma   90.00
#
_symmetry.space_group_name_H-M   'P 1'
#
loop_
_entity.id
_entity.type
_entity.pdbx_description
1 polymer ?
#
loop_
_entity_poly.entity_id
_entity_poly.type
_entity_poly.pdbx_seq_one_letter_code
_entity_poly.pdbx_strand_id
1 'polypeptide(L)'
;MEPNQQELYEYARKRVKQKKRVYFHFILFFVGSIFLYIINKWLNVTPEKDWYLWAITAWAFLFIMHFIKVFVTESFINKKWEQEQIDKLVARQERRISQLEKKLEKDSENTQTETDNTTTPTE
;
A
#
# COMPACT_ATOMS: atom_id res chain seq x y z
N MET A 1 -6.43 9.70 -24.58
CA MET A 1 -5.36 9.81 -23.56
C MET A 1 -5.73 8.86 -22.43
N GLU A 2 -4.93 7.81 -22.28
CA GLU A 2 -5.18 6.57 -21.53
C GLU A 2 -5.50 6.80 -20.03
N PRO A 3 -6.74 6.55 -19.56
CA PRO A 3 -7.09 6.66 -18.14
C PRO A 3 -6.37 5.62 -17.26
N ASN A 4 -5.90 4.52 -17.84
CA ASN A 4 -5.24 3.42 -17.13
C ASN A 4 -3.87 3.85 -16.53
N GLN A 5 -3.13 4.71 -17.24
CA GLN A 5 -1.80 5.17 -16.78
C GLN A 5 -1.89 6.07 -15.53
N GLN A 6 -2.95 6.88 -15.43
CA GLN A 6 -3.16 7.75 -14.27
C GLN A 6 -3.56 6.95 -13.03
N GLU A 7 -4.41 5.94 -13.17
CA GLU A 7 -4.77 5.03 -12.06
C GLU A 7 -3.56 4.23 -11.57
N LEU A 8 -2.74 3.69 -12.48
CA LEU A 8 -1.49 2.98 -12.12
C LEU A 8 -0.50 3.91 -11.39
N TYR A 9 -0.39 5.16 -11.82
CA TYR A 9 0.47 6.16 -11.18
C TYR A 9 -0.05 6.55 -9.79
N GLU A 10 -1.35 6.78 -9.64
CA GLU A 10 -1.97 7.03 -8.33
C GLU A 10 -1.82 5.84 -7.39
N TYR A 11 -1.92 4.62 -7.92
CA TYR A 11 -1.69 3.39 -7.19
C TYR A 11 -0.27 3.33 -6.64
N ALA A 12 0.73 3.49 -7.51
CA ALA A 12 2.14 3.54 -7.13
C ALA A 12 2.43 4.64 -6.10
N ARG A 13 1.80 5.82 -6.24
CA ARG A 13 1.96 6.94 -5.31
C ARG A 13 1.39 6.65 -3.92
N LYS A 14 0.25 5.96 -3.83
CA LYS A 14 -0.33 5.53 -2.54
C LYS A 14 0.61 4.54 -1.81
N ARG A 15 1.27 3.62 -2.53
CA ARG A 15 2.27 2.70 -1.94
C ARG A 15 3.45 3.43 -1.29
N VAL A 16 3.92 4.50 -1.92
CA VAL A 16 5.03 5.32 -1.39
C VAL A 16 4.60 6.13 -0.15
N LYS A 17 3.36 6.64 -0.14
CA LYS A 17 2.82 7.43 0.99
C LYS A 17 2.62 6.59 2.25
N GLN A 18 2.19 5.34 2.11
CA GLN A 18 2.04 4.42 3.25
C GLN A 18 3.40 4.11 3.89
N LYS A 19 4.44 3.84 3.09
CA LYS A 19 5.81 3.63 3.60
C LYS A 19 6.29 4.85 4.39
N LYS A 20 6.07 6.07 3.88
CA LYS A 20 6.50 7.32 4.53
C LYS A 20 5.95 7.52 5.95
N ARG A 21 4.71 7.10 6.22
CA ARG A 21 4.09 7.29 7.55
C ARG A 21 4.82 6.49 8.63
N VAL A 22 5.22 5.25 8.30
CA VAL A 22 5.96 4.36 9.20
C VAL A 22 7.33 4.93 9.53
N TYR A 23 8.08 5.34 8.51
CA TYR A 23 9.41 5.95 8.68
C TYR A 23 9.33 7.24 9.49
N PHE A 24 8.32 8.09 9.25
CA PHE A 24 8.15 9.31 10.03
C PHE A 24 7.90 9.04 11.51
N HIS A 25 7.04 8.07 11.85
CA HIS A 25 6.83 7.67 13.25
C HIS A 25 8.10 7.10 13.86
N PHE A 26 8.82 6.25 13.13
CA PHE A 26 10.09 5.69 13.58
C PHE A 26 11.13 6.78 13.88
N ILE A 27 11.31 7.73 12.97
CA ILE A 27 12.28 8.82 13.11
C ILE A 27 11.87 9.78 14.22
N LEU A 28 10.61 10.20 14.29
CA LEU A 28 10.09 11.07 15.35
C LEU A 28 10.26 10.42 16.73
N PHE A 29 9.96 9.13 16.85
CA PHE A 29 10.07 8.38 18.10
C PHE A 29 11.54 8.20 18.51
N PHE A 30 12.42 7.89 17.56
CA PHE A 30 13.85 7.72 17.83
C PHE A 30 14.50 9.04 18.25
N VAL A 31 14.19 10.13 17.53
CA VAL A 31 14.65 11.48 17.89
C VAL A 31 14.07 11.92 19.23
N GLY A 32 12.78 11.67 19.51
CA GLY A 32 12.15 11.97 20.79
C GLY A 32 12.74 11.19 21.96
N SER A 33 13.07 9.92 21.76
CA SER A 33 13.73 9.08 22.77
C SER A 33 15.14 9.59 23.10
N ILE A 34 15.95 9.91 22.08
CA ILE A 34 17.27 10.52 22.26
C ILE A 34 17.14 11.88 22.96
N PHE A 35 16.17 12.70 22.57
CA PHE A 35 15.92 14.00 23.17
C PHE A 35 15.56 13.88 24.66
N LEU A 36 14.70 12.93 25.03
CA LEU A 36 14.37 12.64 26.43
C LEU A 36 15.56 12.09 27.21
N TYR A 37 16.40 11.25 26.61
CA TYR A 37 17.65 10.78 27.25
C TYR A 37 18.62 11.92 27.53
N ILE A 38 18.81 12.83 26.57
CA ILE A 38 19.66 14.01 26.73
C ILE A 38 19.09 14.93 27.81
N ILE A 39 17.78 15.20 27.80
CA ILE A 39 17.13 15.98 28.86
C ILE A 39 17.32 15.30 30.22
N ASN A 40 17.10 14.00 30.32
CA ASN A 40 17.26 13.26 31.57
C ASN A 40 18.71 13.33 32.10
N LYS A 41 19.69 13.24 31.19
CA LYS A 41 21.11 13.38 31.52
C LYS A 41 21.49 14.83 31.86
N TRP A 42 20.90 15.81 31.19
CA TRP A 42 21.14 17.24 31.43
C TRP A 42 20.51 17.71 32.74
N LEU A 43 19.29 17.25 33.05
CA LEU A 43 18.56 17.64 34.26
C LEU A 43 19.25 17.20 35.55
N ASN A 44 20.29 16.37 35.46
CA ASN A 44 21.21 15.99 36.54
C ASN A 44 20.53 15.84 37.91
N VAL A 45 19.43 15.07 37.94
CA VAL A 45 18.76 14.70 39.19
C VAL A 45 19.75 13.86 39.97
N THR A 46 20.09 14.38 41.14
CA THR A 46 21.26 14.06 41.96
C THR A 46 21.46 12.56 42.29
N PRO A 47 22.71 12.18 42.64
CA PRO A 47 23.17 10.82 42.65
C PRO A 47 22.91 10.18 44.02
N GLU A 48 21.92 9.29 44.14
CA GLU A 48 21.96 8.35 45.28
C GLU A 48 21.23 7.02 45.07
N LYS A 49 20.70 6.73 43.88
CA LYS A 49 20.19 5.39 43.55
C LYS A 49 20.11 5.23 42.04
N ASP A 50 20.19 3.99 41.58
CA ASP A 50 20.12 3.52 40.18
C ASP A 50 18.77 3.83 39.46
N TRP A 51 18.19 5.00 39.72
CA TRP A 51 16.95 5.48 39.12
C TRP A 51 17.07 5.56 37.60
N TYR A 52 18.26 5.91 37.08
CA TYR A 52 18.52 5.95 35.65
C TYR A 52 18.36 4.57 35.01
N LEU A 53 18.66 3.50 35.75
CA LEU A 53 18.59 2.11 35.30
C LEU A 53 17.13 1.68 35.17
N TRP A 54 16.27 2.09 36.12
CA TRP A 54 14.82 1.95 36.02
C TRP A 54 14.21 2.78 34.90
N ALA A 55 14.67 4.02 34.73
CA ALA A 55 14.21 4.89 33.64
C ALA A 55 14.56 4.32 32.26
N ILE A 56 15.81 3.85 32.07
CA ILE A 56 16.27 3.20 30.84
C ILE A 56 15.51 1.88 30.62
N THR A 57 15.27 1.09 31.66
CA THR A 57 14.54 -0.18 31.55
C THR A 57 13.08 0.05 31.13
N ALA A 58 12.39 0.99 31.76
CA ALA A 58 11.03 1.36 31.38
C ALA A 58 10.95 1.89 29.95
N TRP A 59 11.92 2.71 29.54
CA TRP A 59 12.01 3.21 28.16
C TRP A 59 12.29 2.07 27.16
N ALA A 60 13.28 1.23 27.43
CA ALA A 60 13.63 0.10 26.57
C ALA A 60 12.42 -0.84 26.39
N PHE A 61 11.66 -1.10 27.45
CA PHE A 61 10.45 -1.92 27.39
C PHE A 61 9.36 -1.30 26.50
N LEU A 62 9.08 -0.01 26.65
CA LEU A 62 8.12 0.71 25.80
C LEU A 62 8.57 0.73 24.33
N PHE A 63 9.86 0.92 24.07
CA PHE A 63 10.42 0.87 22.72
C PHE A 63 10.27 -0.52 22.08
N ILE A 64 10.57 -1.60 22.83
CA ILE A 64 10.41 -2.98 22.33
C ILE A 64 8.94 -3.26 22.01
N MET A 65 8.00 -2.89 22.88
CA MET A 65 6.57 -3.06 22.62
C MET A 65 6.13 -2.28 21.37
N HIS A 66 6.59 -1.04 21.21
CA HIS A 66 6.30 -0.22 20.03
C HIS A 66 6.90 -0.81 18.75
N PHE A 67 8.14 -1.29 18.81
CA PHE A 67 8.83 -1.93 17.71
C PHE A 67 8.06 -3.16 17.21
N ILE A 68 7.66 -4.06 18.12
CA ILE A 68 6.87 -5.25 17.77
C ILE A 68 5.53 -4.82 17.14
N LYS A 69 4.82 -3.84 17.72
CA LYS A 69 3.53 -3.38 17.20
C LYS A 69 3.64 -2.81 15.79
N VAL A 70 4.60 -1.91 15.56
CA VAL A 70 4.80 -1.27 14.25
C VAL A 70 5.30 -2.29 13.22
N PHE A 71 6.28 -3.12 13.59
CA PHE A 71 6.88 -4.09 12.68
C PHE A 71 5.92 -5.22 12.30
N VAL A 72 5.19 -5.79 13.26
CA VAL A 72 4.24 -6.90 13.02
C VAL A 72 2.97 -6.40 12.32
N THR A 73 2.42 -5.26 12.74
CA THR A 73 1.13 -4.78 12.22
C THR A 73 1.25 -4.11 10.85
N GLU A 74 2.27 -3.29 10.61
CA GLU A 74 2.37 -2.55 9.33
C GLU A 74 3.10 -3.32 8.23
N SER A 75 4.10 -4.15 8.56
CA SER A 75 4.92 -4.81 7.53
C SER A 75 4.28 -6.08 6.97
N PHE A 76 3.65 -6.91 7.82
CA PHE A 76 3.19 -8.24 7.43
C PHE A 76 1.73 -8.28 6.96
N ILE A 77 0.80 -7.64 7.68
CA ILE A 77 -0.64 -7.76 7.37
C ILE A 77 -0.99 -7.00 6.09
N ASN A 78 -0.46 -5.79 5.93
CA ASN A 78 -0.90 -4.89 4.85
C ASN A 78 -0.32 -5.32 3.50
N LYS A 79 0.93 -5.77 3.46
CA LYS A 79 1.60 -6.12 2.19
C LYS A 79 0.97 -7.33 1.49
N LYS A 80 0.62 -8.37 2.25
CA LYS A 80 0.03 -9.60 1.70
C LYS A 80 -1.42 -9.39 1.27
N TRP A 81 -2.22 -8.75 2.13
CA TRP A 81 -3.62 -8.42 1.84
C TRP A 81 -3.76 -7.46 0.64
N GLU A 82 -2.86 -6.48 0.53
CA GLU A 82 -2.90 -5.51 -0.56
C GLU A 82 -2.51 -6.13 -1.90
N GLN A 83 -1.54 -7.05 -1.94
CA GLN A 83 -1.24 -7.80 -3.16
C GLN A 83 -2.43 -8.66 -3.60
N GLU A 84 -3.09 -9.37 -2.68
CA GLU A 84 -4.29 -10.15 -3.00
C GLU A 84 -5.41 -9.29 -3.59
N GLN A 85 -5.57 -8.06 -3.08
CA GLN A 85 -6.60 -7.14 -3.58
C GLN A 85 -6.25 -6.58 -4.96
N ILE A 86 -4.97 -6.29 -5.25
CA ILE A 86 -4.52 -5.90 -6.59
C ILE A 86 -4.76 -7.02 -7.58
N ASP A 87 -4.30 -8.24 -7.28
CA ASP A 87 -4.40 -9.38 -8.19
C ASP A 87 -5.87 -9.66 -8.52
N LYS A 88 -6.76 -9.53 -7.52
CA LYS A 88 -8.21 -9.64 -7.71
C LYS A 88 -8.81 -8.55 -8.59
N LEU A 89 -8.30 -7.32 -8.51
CA LEU A 89 -8.73 -6.18 -9.34
C LEU A 89 -8.24 -6.33 -10.78
N VAL A 90 -6.96 -6.66 -10.98
CA VAL A 90 -6.35 -6.89 -12.29
C VAL A 90 -7.03 -8.06 -13.00
N ALA A 91 -7.22 -9.20 -12.32
CA ALA A 91 -7.91 -10.35 -12.89
C ALA A 91 -9.37 -10.03 -13.31
N ARG A 92 -10.04 -9.10 -12.60
CA ARG A 92 -11.38 -8.65 -12.98
C ARG A 92 -11.35 -7.76 -14.23
N GLN A 93 -10.33 -6.91 -14.35
CA GLN A 93 -10.14 -6.06 -15.54
C GLN A 93 -9.81 -6.90 -16.78
N GLU A 94 -8.88 -7.86 -16.69
CA GLU A 94 -8.55 -8.78 -17.79
C GLU A 94 -9.78 -9.55 -18.29
N ARG A 95 -10.60 -10.08 -17.37
CA ARG A 95 -11.85 -10.76 -17.74
C ARG A 95 -12.80 -9.84 -18.51
N ARG A 96 -12.93 -8.57 -18.11
CA ARG A 96 -13.79 -7.63 -18.84
C ARG A 96 -13.25 -7.32 -20.24
N ILE A 97 -11.94 -7.17 -20.40
CA ILE A 97 -11.32 -6.92 -21.71
C ILE A 97 -11.58 -8.12 -22.63
N SER A 98 -11.34 -9.35 -22.16
CA SER A 98 -11.60 -10.57 -22.95
C SER A 98 -13.07 -10.75 -23.37
N GLN A 99 -14.03 -10.30 -22.54
CA GLN A 99 -15.45 -10.31 -22.89
C GLN A 99 -15.82 -9.26 -23.93
N LEU A 100 -15.17 -8.09 -23.88
CA LEU A 100 -15.38 -7.03 -24.87
C LEU A 100 -14.81 -7.45 -26.23
N GLU A 101 -13.62 -8.06 -26.26
CA GLU A 101 -13.02 -8.60 -27.49
C GLU A 101 -13.92 -9.65 -28.15
N LYS A 102 -14.43 -10.62 -27.37
CA LYS A 102 -15.37 -11.63 -27.90
C LYS A 102 -16.67 -11.06 -28.42
N LYS A 103 -17.20 -10.01 -27.79
CA LYS A 103 -18.40 -9.32 -28.28
C LYS A 103 -18.12 -8.57 -29.57
N LEU A 104 -16.96 -7.91 -29.65
CA LEU A 104 -16.53 -7.20 -30.84
C LEU A 104 -16.37 -8.14 -32.04
N GLU A 105 -15.73 -9.31 -31.85
CA GLU A 105 -15.59 -10.35 -32.88
C GLU A 105 -16.97 -10.84 -33.35
N LYS A 106 -17.86 -11.17 -32.42
CA LYS A 106 -19.21 -11.65 -32.74
C LYS A 106 -20.07 -10.60 -33.45
N ASP A 107 -20.00 -9.35 -33.04
CA ASP A 107 -20.72 -8.25 -33.67
C ASP A 107 -20.15 -7.96 -35.08
N SER A 108 -18.83 -8.10 -35.26
CA SER A 108 -18.18 -7.97 -36.58
C SER A 108 -18.53 -9.11 -37.55
N GLU A 109 -18.63 -10.35 -37.06
CA GLU A 109 -19.07 -11.50 -37.86
C GLU A 109 -20.54 -11.34 -38.29
N ASN A 110 -21.41 -10.94 -37.35
CA ASN A 110 -22.83 -10.75 -37.64
C ASN A 110 -23.07 -9.61 -38.65
N THR A 111 -22.29 -8.53 -38.55
CA THR A 111 -22.34 -7.40 -39.49
C THR A 111 -21.91 -7.82 -40.91
N GLN A 112 -20.92 -8.72 -41.05
CA GLN A 112 -20.50 -9.24 -42.36
C GLN A 112 -21.55 -10.18 -42.98
N THR A 113 -22.20 -11.03 -42.19
CA THR A 113 -23.27 -11.92 -42.68
C THR A 113 -24.54 -11.16 -43.11
N GLU A 114 -24.79 -9.98 -42.54
CA GLU A 114 -25.93 -9.12 -42.92
C GLU A 114 -25.63 -8.23 -44.14
N THR A 115 -24.36 -7.95 -44.44
CA THR A 115 -23.98 -7.27 -45.69
C THR A 115 -24.00 -8.20 -46.91
N ASP A 116 -23.77 -9.49 -46.72
CA ASP A 116 -23.71 -10.48 -47.82
C ASP A 116 -25.12 -10.95 -48.27
N ASN A 117 -26.12 -10.89 -47.38
CA ASN A 117 -27.49 -11.32 -47.68
C ASN A 117 -28.38 -10.22 -48.33
N THR A 118 -27.94 -8.96 -48.35
CA THR A 118 -28.71 -7.81 -48.88
C THR A 118 -28.35 -7.46 -50.34
N THR A 119 -27.34 -8.11 -50.93
CA THR A 119 -26.93 -7.88 -52.34
C THR A 119 -27.26 -9.08 -53.23
N THR A 120 -28.51 -9.56 -53.20
CA THR A 120 -29.04 -10.36 -54.32
C THR A 120 -30.08 -9.51 -55.05
N PRO A 121 -29.79 -9.03 -56.27
CA PRO A 121 -30.77 -8.29 -57.06
C PRO A 121 -31.82 -9.29 -57.56
N THR A 122 -33.04 -9.18 -57.05
CA THR A 122 -34.21 -9.78 -57.70
C THR A 122 -34.45 -9.07 -59.02
N GLU A 123 -34.17 -9.79 -60.11
CA GLU A 123 -34.72 -9.63 -61.47
C GLU A 123 -36.24 -9.40 -61.47
#